data_AF-A0A519MX12-F1
#
_entry.id   AF-A0A519MX12-F1
#
_cell.length_a   1.000
_cell.length_b   1.000
_cell.length_c   1.000
_cell.angle_alpha   90.00
_cell.angle_beta   90.00
_cell.angle_gamma   90.00
#
_symmetry.space_group_name_H-M   'P 1'
#
loop_
_entity.id
_entity.type
_entity.pdbx_description
1 polymer ?
#
loop_
_entity_poly.entity_id
_entity_poly.type
_entity_poly.pdbx_seq_one_letter_code
_entity_poly.pdbx_strand_id
1 'polypeptide(L)'
;MSQFTFIQKINVASIRDYIITHRIDQGDTLVLNPQDFEHLFHDIKASSDEIPDIPLKLLGVLITQDSTDTVPIGKVQIVKNEKF
;
A
#
# COMPACT_ATOMS: atom_id res chain seq x y z
N MET A 1 -10.26 -12.06 11.39
CA MET A 1 -10.61 -10.66 11.66
C MET A 1 -9.58 -9.78 10.95
N SER A 2 -10.02 -8.83 10.13
CA SER A 2 -9.11 -7.92 9.43
C SER A 2 -8.55 -6.90 10.40
N GLN A 3 -7.23 -6.77 10.47
CA GLN A 3 -6.57 -5.75 11.29
C GLN A 3 -6.21 -4.56 10.39
N PHE A 4 -6.72 -3.39 10.75
CA PHE A 4 -6.44 -2.14 10.05
C PHE A 4 -5.50 -1.27 10.89
N THR A 5 -4.48 -0.69 10.27
CA THR A 5 -3.55 0.23 10.94
C THR A 5 -3.61 1.60 10.28
N PHE A 6 -3.55 2.65 11.10
CA PHE A 6 -3.59 4.03 10.63
C PHE A 6 -2.22 4.50 10.12
N ILE A 7 -2.21 5.20 8.99
CA ILE A 7 -1.05 5.91 8.44
C ILE A 7 -1.48 7.37 8.23
N GLN A 8 -0.79 8.30 8.89
CA GLN A 8 -1.20 9.72 8.93
C GLN A 8 -1.36 10.39 7.57
N LYS A 9 -0.50 10.05 6.60
CA LYS A 9 -0.55 10.58 5.23
C LYS A 9 -0.10 9.48 4.29
N ILE A 10 -0.90 9.14 3.29
CA ILE A 10 -0.53 8.12 2.30
C ILE A 10 0.32 8.78 1.22
N ASN A 11 1.60 8.43 1.17
CA ASN A 11 2.56 8.79 0.13
C ASN A 11 3.67 7.74 0.08
N VAL A 12 4.56 7.82 -0.91
CA VAL A 12 5.62 6.82 -1.10
C VAL A 12 6.52 6.67 0.14
N ALA A 13 6.89 7.78 0.77
CA ALA A 13 7.78 7.76 1.93
C ALA A 13 7.10 7.10 3.15
N SER A 14 5.85 7.47 3.44
CA SER A 14 5.12 6.91 4.58
C SER A 14 4.80 5.43 4.40
N ILE A 15 4.45 4.99 3.18
CA ILE A 15 4.24 3.57 2.89
C ILE A 15 5.56 2.79 3.01
N ARG A 16 6.67 3.32 2.49
CA ARG A 16 8.00 2.72 2.64
C ARG A 16 8.38 2.58 4.11
N ASP A 17 8.23 3.65 4.89
CA ASP A 17 8.59 3.66 6.30
C ASP A 17 7.68 2.71 7.09
N TYR A 18 6.40 2.60 6.71
CA TYR A 18 5.46 1.64 7.29
C TYR A 18 5.90 0.18 7.03
N ILE A 19 6.25 -0.16 5.79
CA ILE A 19 6.77 -1.49 5.40
C ILE A 19 7.99 -1.86 6.24
N ILE A 20 8.95 -0.94 6.37
CA ILE A 20 10.19 -1.17 7.12
C ILE A 20 9.88 -1.33 8.62
N THR A 21 9.09 -0.42 9.19
CA THR A 21 8.77 -0.39 10.62
C THR A 21 8.03 -1.66 11.06
N HIS A 22 7.09 -2.14 10.24
CA HIS A 22 6.26 -3.29 10.55
C HIS A 22 6.83 -4.61 9.99
N ARG A 23 8.02 -4.58 9.38
CA ARG A 23 8.70 -5.73 8.77
C ARG A 23 7.75 -6.52 7.87
N ILE A 24 7.09 -5.82 6.95
CA ILE A 24 6.19 -6.46 5.98
C ILE A 24 7.06 -7.22 4.98
N ASP A 25 6.72 -8.49 4.74
CA ASP A 25 7.57 -9.40 4.01
C ASP A 25 7.41 -9.19 2.50
N GLN A 26 8.47 -9.48 1.75
CA GLN A 26 8.37 -9.51 0.29
C GLN A 26 7.33 -10.56 -0.14
N GLY A 27 6.43 -10.14 -1.02
CA GLY A 27 5.32 -10.96 -1.49
C GLY A 27 4.03 -10.79 -0.68
N ASP A 28 4.05 -10.13 0.47
CA ASP A 28 2.82 -9.68 1.15
C ASP A 28 2.13 -8.57 0.35
N THR A 29 0.85 -8.36 0.65
CA THR A 29 0.04 -7.31 0.03
C THR A 29 -0.41 -6.28 1.05
N LEU A 30 -0.17 -5.01 0.75
CA LEU A 30 -0.78 -3.86 1.40
C LEU A 30 -2.00 -3.41 0.60
N VAL A 31 -3.16 -3.50 1.24
CA VAL A 31 -4.42 -3.05 0.67
C VAL A 31 -4.75 -1.66 1.22
N LEU A 32 -4.99 -0.72 0.32
CA LEU A 32 -5.32 0.68 0.61
C LEU A 32 -6.77 0.98 0.24
N ASN A 33 -7.36 1.99 0.87
CA ASN A 33 -8.60 2.58 0.33
C ASN A 33 -8.38 3.06 -1.12
N PRO A 34 -9.38 3.00 -2.02
CA PRO A 34 -9.24 3.46 -3.41
C PRO A 34 -8.74 4.90 -3.54
N GLN A 35 -9.20 5.82 -2.68
CA GLN A 35 -8.75 7.22 -2.71
C GLN A 35 -7.28 7.34 -2.36
N ASP A 36 -6.85 6.63 -1.31
CA ASP A 36 -5.45 6.58 -0.88
C ASP A 36 -4.54 5.95 -1.94
N PHE A 37 -5.04 4.94 -2.65
CA PHE A 37 -4.32 4.31 -3.76
C PHE A 37 -4.14 5.28 -4.94
N GLU A 38 -5.18 6.01 -5.34
CA GLU A 38 -5.07 7.03 -6.39
C GLU A 38 -4.12 8.16 -5.99
N HIS A 39 -4.17 8.63 -4.74
CA HIS A 39 -3.23 9.61 -4.22
C HIS A 39 -1.78 9.10 -4.32
N LEU A 40 -1.53 7.86 -3.90
CA LEU A 40 -0.21 7.25 -3.99
C LEU A 40 0.27 7.10 -5.45
N PHE A 41 -0.63 6.68 -6.36
CA PHE A 41 -0.32 6.56 -7.78
C PHE A 41 0.09 7.90 -8.40
N HIS A 42 -0.68 8.96 -8.10
CA HIS A 42 -0.35 10.32 -8.53
C HIS A 42 0.95 10.83 -7.93
N ASP A 43 1.22 10.55 -6.65
CA ASP A 43 2.47 10.92 -6.00
C ASP A 43 3.68 10.25 -6.68
N ILE A 44 3.58 8.95 -7.00
CA ILE A 44 4.66 8.23 -7.71
C ILE A 44 4.87 8.82 -9.10
N LYS A 45 3.79 9.02 -9.86
CA LYS A 45 3.82 9.63 -11.19
C LYS A 45 4.33 11.07 -11.18
N ALA A 46 4.13 11.82 -10.09
CA ALA A 46 4.68 13.17 -9.95
C ALA A 46 6.18 13.14 -9.60
N SER A 47 6.65 12.06 -8.98
CA SER A 47 8.06 11.88 -8.55
C SER A 47 8.97 11.23 -9.59
N SER A 48 8.40 10.69 -10.68
CA SER A 48 9.10 10.00 -11.76
C SER A 48 8.47 10.35 -13.11
N ASP A 49 9.26 10.47 -14.16
CA ASP A 49 8.74 10.63 -15.53
C ASP A 49 8.10 9.33 -16.09
N GLU A 50 8.21 8.22 -15.35
CA GLU A 50 7.67 6.92 -15.71
C GLU A 50 6.28 6.68 -15.10
N ILE A 51 5.38 6.09 -15.89
CA ILE A 51 4.08 5.62 -15.39
C ILE A 51 4.34 4.39 -14.51
N PRO A 52 3.91 4.39 -13.24
CA PRO A 52 4.16 3.25 -12.38
C PRO A 52 3.32 2.04 -12.78
N ASP A 53 3.97 0.86 -12.80
CA ASP A 53 3.33 -0.42 -13.10
C ASP A 53 2.29 -0.80 -12.04
N ILE A 54 1.19 -1.43 -12.46
CA ILE A 54 0.12 -1.93 -11.59
C ILE A 54 0.18 -3.47 -11.55
N PRO A 55 0.15 -4.11 -10.36
CA PRO A 55 0.07 -3.52 -9.02
C PRO A 55 1.35 -2.76 -8.64
N LEU A 56 1.16 -1.65 -7.92
CA LEU A 56 2.28 -0.87 -7.41
C LEU A 56 3.14 -1.76 -6.53
N LYS A 57 4.45 -1.75 -6.75
CA LYS A 57 5.38 -2.58 -5.97
C LYS A 57 6.39 -1.70 -5.26
N LEU A 58 6.46 -1.82 -3.93
CA LEU A 58 7.39 -1.07 -3.10
C LEU A 58 8.13 -2.03 -2.17
N LEU A 59 9.47 -2.05 -2.24
CA LEU A 59 10.33 -2.96 -1.45
C LEU A 59 9.97 -4.45 -1.57
N GLY A 60 9.33 -4.87 -2.67
CA GLY A 60 8.89 -6.24 -2.87
C GLY A 60 7.51 -6.56 -2.31
N VAL A 61 6.86 -5.61 -1.64
CA VAL A 61 5.46 -5.68 -1.19
C VAL A 61 4.54 -5.21 -2.31
N LEU A 62 3.45 -5.94 -2.53
CA LEU A 62 2.41 -5.56 -3.48
C LEU A 62 1.49 -4.53 -2.83
N ILE A 63 1.17 -3.46 -3.53
CA ILE A 63 0.22 -2.44 -3.06
C ILE A 63 -0.97 -2.48 -4.01
N THR A 64 -2.16 -2.66 -3.44
CA THR A 64 -3.41 -2.77 -4.20
C THR A 64 -4.49 -1.88 -3.60
N GLN A 65 -5.45 -1.48 -4.43
CA GLN A 65 -6.68 -0.85 -3.95
C GLN A 65 -7.63 -1.89 -3.37
N ASP A 66 -8.40 -1.49 -2.36
CA ASP A 66 -9.49 -2.29 -1.82
C ASP A 66 -10.68 -2.31 -2.77
N SER A 67 -11.04 -3.49 -3.25
CA SER A 67 -12.23 -3.70 -4.09
C SER A 67 -13.52 -3.92 -3.30
N THR A 68 -13.44 -4.02 -1.97
CA THR A 68 -14.54 -4.38 -1.08
C THR A 68 -15.05 -3.21 -0.23
N ASP A 69 -14.41 -2.04 -0.32
CA ASP A 69 -14.72 -0.82 0.45
C ASP A 69 -14.76 -1.06 1.97
N THR A 70 -13.88 -1.93 2.47
CA THR A 70 -13.73 -2.28 3.88
C THR A 70 -12.56 -1.57 4.56
N VAL A 71 -11.55 -1.15 3.79
CA VAL A 71 -10.38 -0.39 4.28
C VAL A 71 -10.76 1.09 4.35
N PRO A 72 -10.83 1.68 5.56
CA PRO A 72 -11.14 3.09 5.71
C PRO A 72 -10.00 3.97 5.18
N ILE A 73 -10.32 5.19 4.75
CA ILE A 73 -9.35 6.21 4.35
C ILE A 73 -8.31 6.44 5.47
N GLY A 74 -7.04 6.57 5.09
CA GLY A 74 -5.90 6.72 5.98
C GLY A 74 -5.53 5.45 6.74
N LYS A 75 -6.14 4.31 6.40
CA LYS A 75 -5.79 3.00 6.98
C LYS A 75 -5.31 2.05 5.91
N VAL A 76 -4.58 1.04 6.37
CA VAL A 76 -4.08 -0.05 5.54
C VAL A 76 -4.46 -1.39 6.14
N GLN A 77 -4.64 -2.37 5.27
CA GLN A 77 -4.76 -3.78 5.63
C GLN A 77 -3.55 -4.54 5.08
N ILE A 78 -2.94 -5.38 5.92
CA ILE A 78 -1.89 -6.31 5.49
C ILE A 78 -2.55 -7.65 5.20
N VAL A 79 -2.40 -8.15 3.98
CA VAL A 79 -2.74 -9.51 3.59
C VAL A 79 -1.44 -10.27 3.47
N LYS A 80 -1.19 -11.15 4.46
CA LYS A 80 -0.02 -12.01 4.47
C LYS A 80 -0.11 -13.02 3.33
N ASN A 81 0.98 -13.16 2.59
CA ASN A 81 1.08 -14.22 1.61
C ASN A 81 1.47 -15.49 2.36
N GLU A 82 0.51 -16.39 2.57
CA GLU A 82 0.78 -17.69 3.15
C GLU A 82 1.66 -18.46 2.15
N LYS A 83 2.98 -18.41 2.37
CA LYS A 83 3.90 -19.33 1.70
C LYS A 83 3.52 -20.73 2.15
N PHE A 84 2.85 -21.47 1.27
CA PHE A 84 2.60 -22.90 1.40
C PHE A 84 3.91 -23.68 1.60
#